data_AF-A0A0L8HC82-F1
#
_entry.id   AF-A0A0L8HC82-F1
#
_cell.length_a   1.000
_cell.length_b   1.000
_cell.length_c   1.000
_cell.angle_alpha   90.00
_cell.angle_beta   90.00
_cell.angle_gamma   90.00
#
_symmetry.space_group_name_H-M   'P 1'
#
loop_
_entity.id
_entity.type
_entity.pdbx_description
1 polymer ?
#
loop_
_entity_poly.entity_id
_entity_poly.type
_entity_poly.pdbx_seq_one_letter_code
_entity_poly.pdbx_strand_id
1 'polypeptide(L)'
;MFVGTRRPLSVKIMEIPADDINKVLKQLGSKNLFHLSQLAIWCFATIIILNNVNFFVFTSLQTKHQCKNLTEEQLIQHNLTYSQDDVIYGECTISFDSYPDFNKTIPCVNGYHYITRVDRSIVSKWDLICDKTGLAELTQTLYVVGQLISGICSPIFIEKFGRKPVHIAANIILLGINLVCAFSPYYWIFALMRFFNGIVNDCSLVSCLTAVVELFPKENRLLMNGIFSFVWSLLNVVPGSAAYLLKDYGWTALAFFNCGLSAFFIIEILFLEESIRWLFVHGKMEQAKKVLKRAAHQNKINFDHLWKNYVMDCCIDKNINKNNECTVSNSTSNGDAVQHSNSDAGNNQLQQPIDTTPQKKSGGVWLQLSDIFKMPYLRKISIIVIIVW
;
A
#
# COMPACT_ATOMS: atom_id res chain seq x y z
N MET A 1 29.67 16.44 -10.71
CA MET A 1 30.03 15.02 -11.00
C MET A 1 29.01 14.18 -10.23
N PHE A 2 28.06 13.46 -10.81
CA PHE A 2 28.05 12.60 -12.01
C PHE A 2 26.93 13.06 -12.97
N VAL A 3 27.25 13.49 -14.21
CA VAL A 3 27.25 12.64 -15.42
C VAL A 3 25.91 11.89 -15.53
N GLY A 4 24.93 12.38 -16.29
CA GLY A 4 25.07 12.57 -17.74
C GLY A 4 25.11 11.22 -18.46
N THR A 5 24.32 10.23 -18.05
CA THR A 5 24.17 8.99 -18.82
C THR A 5 23.25 9.25 -20.00
N ARG A 6 23.88 9.51 -21.14
CA ARG A 6 23.31 9.30 -22.48
C ARG A 6 22.59 7.95 -22.49
N ARG A 7 21.29 7.95 -22.72
CA ARG A 7 20.57 6.73 -23.13
C ARG A 7 21.18 6.29 -24.47
N PRO A 8 21.75 5.08 -24.59
CA PRO A 8 22.09 4.56 -25.91
C PRO A 8 20.78 4.33 -26.68
N LEU A 9 20.79 4.71 -27.95
CA LEU A 9 19.67 4.57 -28.88
C LEU A 9 19.26 3.10 -29.07
N SER A 10 17.96 2.96 -29.35
CA SER A 10 17.28 1.90 -30.11
C SER A 10 17.15 0.50 -29.50
N VAL A 11 16.24 0.38 -28.52
CA VAL A 11 15.09 -0.53 -28.69
C VAL A 11 13.86 0.33 -28.44
N LYS A 12 13.12 0.72 -29.50
CA LYS A 12 11.82 1.38 -29.32
C LYS A 12 10.90 0.33 -28.68
N ILE A 13 10.73 0.41 -27.37
CA ILE A 13 9.80 -0.42 -26.59
C ILE A 13 8.44 -0.31 -27.28
N MET A 14 7.92 -1.45 -27.71
CA MET A 14 6.63 -1.57 -28.35
C MET A 14 5.54 -1.37 -27.31
N GLU A 15 5.31 -0.13 -26.91
CA GLU A 15 4.28 0.22 -25.93
C GLU A 15 2.91 0.05 -26.59
N ILE A 16 2.02 -0.77 -26.04
CA ILE A 16 0.63 -0.89 -26.55
C ILE A 16 -0.22 0.21 -25.90
N PRO A 17 -1.07 0.95 -26.67
CA PRO A 17 -1.95 1.97 -26.11
C PRO A 17 -2.88 1.39 -25.04
N ALA A 18 -3.21 2.18 -24.02
CA ALA A 18 -4.03 1.72 -22.90
C ALA A 18 -5.43 1.22 -23.33
N ASP A 19 -5.99 1.78 -24.40
CA ASP A 19 -7.31 1.40 -24.93
C ASP A 19 -7.29 0.02 -25.59
N ASP A 20 -6.19 -0.35 -26.25
CA ASP A 20 -6.04 -1.66 -26.87
C ASP A 20 -5.84 -2.76 -25.83
N ILE A 21 -5.13 -2.46 -24.74
CA ILE A 21 -5.01 -3.37 -23.59
C ILE A 21 -6.39 -3.62 -22.96
N ASN A 22 -7.25 -2.60 -22.87
CA ASN A 22 -8.62 -2.78 -22.37
C ASN A 22 -9.45 -3.71 -23.26
N LYS A 23 -9.29 -3.65 -24.60
CA LYS A 23 -9.95 -4.58 -25.54
C LYS A 23 -9.51 -6.03 -25.29
N VAL A 24 -8.20 -6.25 -25.11
CA VAL A 24 -7.65 -7.56 -24.76
C VAL A 24 -8.29 -8.08 -23.46
N LEU A 25 -8.25 -7.29 -22.38
CA LEU A 25 -8.82 -7.68 -21.08
C LEU A 25 -10.33 -7.97 -21.15
N LYS A 26 -11.07 -7.22 -21.97
CA LYS A 26 -12.50 -7.46 -22.21
C LYS A 26 -12.74 -8.82 -22.86
N GLN A 27 -11.93 -9.17 -23.86
CA GLN A 27 -12.04 -10.45 -24.55
C GLN A 27 -11.62 -11.64 -23.69
N LEU A 28 -10.71 -11.47 -22.73
CA LEU A 28 -10.43 -12.52 -21.74
C LEU A 28 -11.61 -12.80 -20.79
N GLY A 29 -12.60 -11.91 -20.73
CA GLY A 29 -13.76 -11.99 -19.85
C GLY A 29 -13.40 -11.70 -18.39
N SER A 30 -13.79 -10.53 -17.92
CA SER A 30 -13.48 -10.04 -16.56
C SER A 30 -14.12 -10.84 -15.42
N LYS A 31 -15.14 -11.67 -15.71
CA LYS A 31 -15.84 -12.52 -14.72
C LYS A 31 -15.33 -13.96 -14.72
N ASN A 32 -14.34 -14.28 -15.55
CA ASN A 32 -13.85 -15.64 -15.71
C ASN A 32 -12.90 -16.04 -14.59
N LEU A 33 -12.67 -17.36 -14.49
CA LEU A 33 -11.97 -18.02 -13.39
C LEU A 33 -10.59 -17.41 -13.07
N PHE A 34 -9.81 -17.03 -14.08
CA PHE A 34 -8.48 -16.43 -13.88
C PHE A 34 -8.56 -15.12 -13.09
N HIS A 35 -9.43 -14.19 -13.50
CA HIS A 35 -9.55 -12.89 -12.85
C HIS A 35 -10.10 -13.03 -11.42
N LEU A 36 -11.08 -13.92 -11.22
CA LEU A 36 -11.63 -14.18 -9.90
C LEU A 36 -10.60 -14.85 -8.97
N SER A 37 -9.81 -15.79 -9.48
CA SER A 37 -8.73 -16.44 -8.74
C SER A 37 -7.64 -15.45 -8.32
N GLN A 38 -7.18 -14.60 -9.25
CA GLN A 38 -6.18 -13.58 -8.94
C GLN A 38 -6.72 -12.54 -7.93
N LEU A 39 -7.98 -12.10 -8.10
CA LEU A 39 -8.64 -11.21 -7.14
C LEU A 39 -8.74 -11.86 -5.74
N ALA A 40 -9.11 -13.15 -5.67
CA ALA A 40 -9.19 -13.86 -4.39
C ALA A 40 -7.83 -13.95 -3.68
N ILE A 41 -6.74 -14.21 -4.42
CA ILE A 41 -5.39 -14.24 -3.85
C ILE A 41 -4.99 -12.86 -3.34
N TRP A 42 -5.21 -11.79 -4.12
CA TRP A 42 -4.94 -10.42 -3.68
C TRP A 42 -5.78 -10.03 -2.46
N CYS A 43 -7.07 -10.41 -2.42
CA CYS A 43 -7.92 -10.21 -1.26
C CYS A 43 -7.37 -10.95 -0.03
N PHE A 44 -6.94 -12.20 -0.17
CA PHE A 44 -6.36 -12.95 0.95
C PHE A 44 -5.04 -12.31 1.44
N ALA A 45 -4.21 -11.80 0.52
CA ALA A 45 -2.98 -11.08 0.86
C ALA A 45 -3.24 -9.85 1.75
N THR A 46 -4.42 -9.21 1.63
CA THR A 46 -4.78 -8.08 2.49
C THR A 46 -4.89 -8.45 3.97
N ILE A 47 -5.10 -9.72 4.31
CA ILE A 47 -5.12 -10.19 5.71
C ILE A 47 -3.78 -9.87 6.38
N ILE A 48 -2.66 -10.06 5.68
CA ILE A 48 -1.32 -9.77 6.19
C ILE A 48 -1.20 -8.28 6.50
N ILE A 49 -1.64 -7.45 5.55
CA ILE A 49 -1.59 -5.99 5.66
C ILE A 49 -2.43 -5.51 6.86
N LEU A 50 -3.67 -6.00 6.96
CA LEU A 50 -4.61 -5.67 8.03
C LEU A 50 -4.10 -6.11 9.40
N ASN A 51 -3.49 -7.28 9.50
CA ASN A 51 -2.91 -7.74 10.76
C ASN A 51 -1.73 -6.86 11.18
N ASN A 52 -0.83 -6.45 10.28
CA ASN A 52 0.29 -5.55 10.61
C ASN A 52 -0.16 -4.16 11.06
N VAL A 53 -1.25 -3.64 10.49
CA VAL A 53 -1.86 -2.36 10.89
C VAL A 53 -2.49 -2.48 12.28
N ASN A 54 -3.38 -3.47 12.47
CA ASN A 54 -4.19 -3.59 13.67
C ASN A 54 -3.48 -4.27 14.84
N PHE A 55 -2.34 -4.91 14.61
CA PHE A 55 -1.54 -5.58 15.65
C PHE A 55 -1.28 -4.68 16.86
N PHE A 56 -1.04 -3.39 16.64
CA PHE A 56 -0.80 -2.43 17.72
C PHE A 56 -1.99 -2.30 18.67
N VAL A 57 -3.23 -2.27 18.17
CA VAL A 57 -4.44 -2.05 18.98
C VAL A 57 -4.57 -3.13 20.06
N PHE A 58 -4.28 -4.37 19.72
CA PHE A 58 -4.41 -5.50 20.66
C PHE A 58 -3.20 -5.66 21.57
N THR A 59 -2.02 -5.26 21.11
CA THR A 59 -0.79 -5.41 21.90
C THR A 59 -0.53 -4.23 22.83
N SER A 60 -1.06 -3.04 22.55
CA SER A 60 -0.91 -1.83 23.36
C SER A 60 -1.96 -1.69 24.48
N LEU A 61 -2.76 -2.73 24.74
CA LEU A 61 -3.76 -2.70 25.81
C LEU A 61 -3.11 -2.39 27.16
N GLN A 62 -3.59 -1.31 27.79
CA GLN A 62 -3.17 -0.95 29.14
C GLN A 62 -3.74 -1.96 30.13
N THR A 63 -2.85 -2.65 30.82
CA THR A 63 -3.20 -3.61 31.86
C THR A 63 -3.37 -2.89 33.20
N LYS A 64 -4.35 -3.30 34.00
CA LYS A 64 -4.51 -2.79 35.36
C LYS A 64 -3.25 -3.08 36.18
N HIS A 65 -2.74 -2.06 36.85
CA HIS A 65 -1.46 -2.09 37.55
C HIS A 65 -1.53 -1.24 38.82
N GLN A 66 -0.66 -1.56 39.78
CA GLN A 66 -0.49 -0.82 41.03
C GLN A 66 1.00 -0.72 41.34
N CYS A 67 1.42 0.26 42.16
CA CYS A 67 2.79 0.28 42.65
C CYS A 67 3.13 -1.01 43.42
N LYS A 68 4.36 -1.52 43.28
CA LYS A 68 4.86 -2.61 44.12
C LYS A 68 5.03 -2.16 45.58
N ASN A 69 4.87 -3.11 46.49
CA ASN A 69 5.06 -2.90 47.91
C ASN A 69 6.47 -2.36 48.22
N LEU A 70 6.55 -1.46 49.20
CA LEU A 70 7.82 -0.97 49.75
C LEU A 70 8.46 -2.05 50.63
N THR A 71 9.79 -2.09 50.66
CA THR A 71 10.54 -2.90 51.64
C THR A 71 10.56 -2.21 53.00
N GLU A 72 10.79 -2.96 54.08
CA GLU A 72 10.83 -2.42 55.45
C GLU A 72 11.86 -1.27 55.60
N GLU A 73 13.03 -1.40 54.96
CA GLU A 73 14.06 -0.36 54.97
C GLU A 73 13.59 0.95 54.29
N GLN A 74 12.84 0.84 53.19
CA GLN A 74 12.33 1.99 52.46
C GLN A 74 11.20 2.70 53.21
N LEU A 75 10.39 1.96 53.98
CA LEU A 75 9.36 2.52 54.86
C LEU A 75 9.99 3.35 55.98
N ILE A 76 11.06 2.83 56.61
CA ILE A 76 11.81 3.52 57.66
C ILE A 76 12.49 4.78 57.10
N GLN A 77 13.08 4.71 55.90
CA GLN A 77 13.70 5.87 55.23
C GLN A 77 12.72 7.02 54.96
N HIS A 78 11.42 6.72 54.81
CA HIS A 78 10.39 7.73 54.57
C HIS A 78 9.76 8.28 55.85
N ASN A 79 10.31 7.95 57.04
CA ASN A 79 9.81 8.31 58.38
C ASN A 79 8.38 7.80 58.65
N LEU A 80 8.02 6.64 58.10
CA LEU A 80 6.71 6.04 58.33
C LEU A 80 6.80 5.04 59.48
N THR A 81 6.05 5.31 60.55
CA THR A 81 5.86 4.35 61.64
C THR A 81 5.03 3.17 61.13
N TYR A 82 5.36 1.97 61.60
CA TYR A 82 4.87 0.67 61.16
C TYR A 82 3.35 0.48 61.36
N SER A 83 2.52 1.18 60.57
CA SER A 83 1.10 0.90 60.39
C SER A 83 0.86 0.74 58.89
N GLN A 84 0.67 -0.50 58.45
CA GLN A 84 0.44 -0.85 57.05
C GLN A 84 -0.88 -0.25 56.51
N ASP A 85 -1.76 0.21 57.41
CA ASP A 85 -3.07 0.78 57.10
C ASP A 85 -3.02 2.23 56.58
N ASP A 86 -1.87 2.91 56.69
CA ASP A 86 -1.70 4.32 56.27
C ASP A 86 -1.09 4.46 54.86
N VAL A 87 -0.78 3.35 54.17
CA VAL A 87 -0.11 3.34 52.86
C VAL A 87 -1.06 2.89 51.77
N ILE A 88 -1.43 3.82 50.88
CA ILE A 88 -2.30 3.54 49.74
C ILE A 88 -1.43 3.42 48.48
N TYR A 89 -1.43 2.23 47.89
CA TYR A 89 -0.75 1.94 46.63
C TYR A 89 -1.65 2.30 45.45
N GLY A 90 -1.42 3.48 44.86
CA GLY A 90 -2.08 3.92 43.64
C GLY A 90 -1.50 3.27 42.37
N GLU A 91 -2.00 3.70 41.22
CA GLU A 91 -1.52 3.23 39.91
C GLU A 91 -0.12 3.78 39.58
N CYS A 92 0.11 5.06 39.87
CA CYS A 92 1.37 5.77 39.53
C CYS A 92 2.11 6.36 40.73
N THR A 93 1.46 6.44 41.89
CA THR A 93 2.02 7.04 43.11
C THR A 93 1.59 6.24 44.32
N ILE A 94 2.47 6.20 45.32
CA ILE A 94 2.17 5.70 46.65
C ILE A 94 1.83 6.92 47.51
N SER A 95 0.64 6.93 48.10
CA SER A 95 0.20 7.99 49.01
C SER A 95 0.25 7.50 50.45
N PHE A 96 0.69 8.39 51.33
CA PHE A 96 0.77 8.17 52.77
C PHE A 96 -0.22 9.10 53.46
N ASP A 97 -1.16 8.53 54.21
CA ASP A 97 -2.08 9.31 55.04
C ASP A 97 -1.39 9.55 56.39
N SER A 98 -0.82 10.75 56.56
CA SER A 98 -0.13 11.14 57.78
C SER A 98 -0.89 12.25 58.50
N TYR A 99 -1.41 11.93 59.68
CA TYR A 99 -2.11 12.89 60.56
C TYR A 99 -1.12 13.93 61.13
N PRO A 100 -1.44 15.25 61.14
CA PRO A 100 -2.74 15.85 60.90
C PRO A 100 -2.96 16.54 59.53
N ASP A 101 -1.95 16.74 58.67
CA ASP A 101 -2.14 17.61 57.48
C ASP A 101 -1.16 17.38 56.30
N PHE A 102 -0.48 16.23 56.19
CA PHE A 102 0.42 15.99 55.05
C PHE A 102 0.13 14.66 54.35
N ASN A 103 -0.62 14.74 53.24
CA ASN A 103 -0.68 13.68 52.24
C ASN A 103 0.62 13.71 51.43
N LYS A 104 1.60 12.93 51.85
CA LYS A 104 2.86 12.78 51.12
C LYS A 104 2.66 11.75 50.01
N THR A 105 3.00 12.12 48.78
CA THR A 105 2.97 11.21 47.63
C THR A 105 4.38 10.99 47.11
N ILE A 106 4.72 9.74 46.80
CA ILE A 106 5.98 9.37 46.15
C ILE A 106 5.70 8.58 44.87
N PRO A 107 6.58 8.64 43.86
CA PRO A 107 6.48 7.76 42.69
C PRO A 107 6.73 6.30 43.09
N CYS A 108 6.28 5.35 42.26
CA CYS A 108 6.51 3.92 42.49
C CYS A 108 8.01 3.56 42.41
N VAL A 109 8.72 3.59 43.54
CA VAL A 109 10.17 3.34 43.63
C VAL A 109 10.58 1.89 43.28
N ASN A 110 9.73 0.91 43.58
CA ASN A 110 10.00 -0.50 43.32
C ASN A 110 9.41 -1.00 41.98
N GLY A 111 8.93 -0.09 41.14
CA GLY A 111 8.20 -0.40 39.92
C GLY A 111 6.76 -0.83 40.18
N TYR A 112 6.19 -1.59 39.23
CA TYR A 112 4.77 -1.88 39.18
C TYR A 112 4.45 -3.37 39.33
N HIS A 113 3.30 -3.64 39.94
CA HIS A 113 2.68 -4.95 40.01
C HIS A 113 1.48 -4.97 39.07
N TYR A 114 1.53 -5.83 38.06
CA TYR A 114 0.44 -6.00 37.10
C TYR A 114 -0.50 -7.10 37.56
N ILE A 115 -1.81 -6.81 37.58
CA ILE A 115 -2.84 -7.78 37.97
C ILE A 115 -2.91 -8.93 36.95
N THR A 116 -2.58 -8.63 35.69
CA THR A 116 -2.47 -9.63 34.63
C THR A 116 -1.01 -9.99 34.37
N ARG A 117 -0.80 -11.14 33.71
CA ARG A 117 0.52 -11.60 33.28
C ARG A 117 1.29 -10.49 32.54
N VAL A 118 2.56 -10.27 32.90
CA VAL A 118 3.39 -9.13 32.42
C VAL A 118 3.69 -9.20 30.92
N ASP A 119 3.61 -10.39 30.34
CA ASP A 119 3.73 -10.68 28.92
C ASP A 119 2.43 -10.51 28.12
N ARG A 120 1.35 -10.01 28.75
CA ARG A 120 0.06 -9.83 28.08
C ARG A 120 0.07 -8.70 27.05
N SER A 121 0.78 -7.60 27.31
CA SER A 121 0.84 -6.45 26.42
C SER A 121 2.27 -5.90 26.29
N ILE A 122 2.52 -5.12 25.24
CA ILE A 122 3.80 -4.40 25.09
C ILE A 122 3.97 -3.34 26.17
N VAL A 123 2.85 -2.85 26.72
CA VAL A 123 2.82 -1.85 27.78
C VAL A 123 3.37 -2.44 29.08
N SER A 124 2.89 -3.63 29.48
CA SER A 124 3.39 -4.31 30.67
C SER A 124 4.80 -4.89 30.48
N LYS A 125 5.20 -5.20 29.25
CA LYS A 125 6.54 -5.74 28.97
C LYS A 125 7.67 -4.73 29.19
N TRP A 126 7.42 -3.45 28.89
CA TRP A 126 8.42 -2.38 28.97
C TRP A 126 8.05 -1.25 29.94
N ASP A 127 7.08 -1.50 30.84
CA ASP A 127 6.56 -0.55 31.82
C ASP A 127 6.21 0.82 31.19
N LEU A 128 5.45 0.81 30.10
CA LEU A 128 5.06 2.01 29.33
C LEU A 128 3.83 2.72 29.96
N ILE A 129 3.86 2.92 31.27
CA ILE A 129 2.78 3.51 32.07
C ILE A 129 3.26 4.76 32.80
N CYS A 130 2.33 5.51 33.39
CA CYS A 130 2.59 6.78 34.09
C CYS A 130 3.38 7.78 33.21
N ASP A 131 4.62 8.11 33.58
CA ASP A 131 5.49 9.03 32.85
C ASP A 131 5.80 8.58 31.41
N LYS A 132 5.62 7.28 31.11
CA LYS A 132 5.92 6.66 29.82
C LYS A 132 4.69 6.29 28.99
N THR A 133 3.50 6.71 29.37
CA THR A 133 2.23 6.42 28.65
C THR A 133 2.30 6.75 27.16
N GLY A 134 2.88 7.90 26.79
CA GLY A 134 3.00 8.32 25.39
C GLY A 134 3.93 7.46 24.52
N LEU A 135 4.78 6.62 25.11
CA LEU A 135 5.71 5.78 24.35
C LEU A 135 4.99 4.63 23.62
N ALA A 136 3.91 4.08 24.18
CA ALA A 136 3.14 3.08 23.45
C ALA A 136 2.58 3.69 22.15
N GLU A 137 1.91 4.84 22.27
CA GLU A 137 1.32 5.58 21.14
C GLU A 137 2.35 6.06 20.12
N LEU A 138 3.55 6.44 20.59
CA LEU A 138 4.66 6.82 19.71
C LEU A 138 4.99 5.74 18.67
N THR A 139 4.89 4.46 19.03
CA THR A 139 5.15 3.37 18.08
C THR A 139 4.14 3.33 16.92
N GLN A 140 2.89 3.73 17.19
CA GLN A 140 1.86 3.84 16.16
C GLN A 140 2.05 5.09 15.32
N THR A 141 2.44 6.22 15.93
CA THR A 141 2.80 7.44 15.20
C THR A 141 3.97 7.18 14.25
N LEU A 142 5.02 6.49 14.72
CA LEU A 142 6.16 6.09 13.90
C LEU A 142 5.75 5.19 12.73
N TYR A 143 4.85 4.23 12.97
CA TYR A 143 4.28 3.40 11.92
C TYR A 143 3.62 4.27 10.82
N VAL A 144 2.75 5.20 11.21
CA VAL A 144 2.05 6.10 10.27
C VAL A 144 3.02 7.01 9.52
N VAL A 145 4.04 7.56 10.19
CA VAL A 145 5.10 8.34 9.51
C VAL A 145 5.82 7.49 8.47
N GLY A 146 6.07 6.21 8.76
CA GLY A 146 6.59 5.26 7.79
C GLY A 146 5.67 5.11 6.56
N GLN A 147 4.36 4.98 6.77
CA GLN A 147 3.38 4.92 5.66
C GLN A 147 3.40 6.18 4.80
N LEU A 148 3.53 7.37 5.40
CA LEU A 148 3.62 8.63 4.65
C LEU A 148 4.84 8.65 3.71
N ILE A 149 6.00 8.18 4.19
CA ILE A 149 7.21 8.07 3.37
C ILE A 149 7.00 7.05 2.25
N SER A 150 6.36 5.92 2.55
CA SER A 150 5.99 4.93 1.54
C SER A 150 5.09 5.51 0.46
N GLY A 151 4.07 6.30 0.78
CA GLY A 151 3.17 6.89 -0.23
C GLY A 151 3.92 7.74 -1.28
N ILE A 152 5.02 8.37 -0.89
CA ILE A 152 5.87 9.17 -1.79
C ILE A 152 6.80 8.28 -2.62
N CYS A 153 7.39 7.26 -1.99
CA CYS A 153 8.44 6.44 -2.61
C CYS A 153 7.89 5.23 -3.39
N SER A 154 6.87 4.56 -2.87
CA SER A 154 6.32 3.29 -3.38
C SER A 154 5.88 3.35 -4.85
N PRO A 155 5.27 4.44 -5.39
CA PRO A 155 4.88 4.46 -6.80
C PRO A 155 6.10 4.32 -7.73
N ILE A 156 7.24 4.91 -7.37
CA ILE A 156 8.47 4.83 -8.16
C ILE A 156 8.97 3.38 -8.23
N PHE A 157 8.91 2.66 -7.11
CA PHE A 157 9.32 1.26 -7.05
C PHE A 157 8.35 0.36 -7.82
N ILE A 158 7.04 0.54 -7.64
CA ILE A 158 6.00 -0.27 -8.28
C ILE A 158 6.02 -0.11 -9.80
N GLU A 159 6.15 1.11 -10.31
CA GLU A 159 6.25 1.33 -11.75
C GLU A 159 7.52 0.71 -12.34
N LYS A 160 8.65 0.80 -11.63
CA LYS A 160 9.94 0.30 -12.13
C LYS A 160 10.07 -1.22 -12.09
N PHE A 161 9.61 -1.85 -11.01
CA PHE A 161 9.86 -3.27 -10.76
C PHE A 161 8.66 -4.17 -11.10
N GLY A 162 7.44 -3.63 -11.09
CA GLY A 162 6.20 -4.39 -11.27
C GLY A 162 5.46 -4.59 -9.96
N ARG A 163 4.25 -5.15 -10.03
CA ARG A 163 3.32 -5.19 -8.89
C ARG A 163 3.56 -6.43 -8.06
N LYS A 164 3.65 -7.59 -8.71
CA LYS A 164 3.97 -8.88 -8.08
C LYS A 164 5.32 -8.87 -7.33
N PRO A 165 6.48 -8.49 -7.94
CA PRO A 165 7.78 -8.60 -7.29
C PRO A 165 7.92 -7.60 -6.13
N VAL A 166 7.34 -6.40 -6.24
CA VAL A 166 7.37 -5.42 -5.14
C VAL A 166 6.55 -5.93 -3.96
N HIS A 167 5.36 -6.50 -4.19
CA HIS A 167 4.54 -7.07 -3.13
C HIS A 167 5.23 -8.24 -2.42
N ILE A 168 5.80 -9.18 -3.17
CA ILE A 168 6.51 -10.34 -2.62
C ILE A 168 7.76 -9.89 -1.84
N ALA A 169 8.56 -8.98 -2.40
CA ALA A 169 9.73 -8.44 -1.72
C ALA A 169 9.34 -7.73 -0.41
N ALA A 170 8.25 -6.97 -0.43
CA ALA A 170 7.71 -6.33 0.76
C ALA A 170 7.30 -7.36 1.83
N ASN A 171 6.59 -8.44 1.45
CA ASN A 171 6.20 -9.49 2.40
C ASN A 171 7.41 -10.24 2.99
N ILE A 172 8.47 -10.49 2.21
CA ILE A 172 9.72 -11.08 2.72
C ILE A 172 10.40 -10.15 3.74
N ILE A 173 10.46 -8.85 3.45
CA ILE A 173 11.04 -7.86 4.37
C ILE A 173 10.17 -7.73 5.63
N LEU A 174 8.84 -7.74 5.51
CA LEU A 174 7.91 -7.72 6.64
C LEU A 174 8.09 -8.93 7.55
N LEU A 175 8.30 -10.12 7.00
CA LEU A 175 8.59 -11.31 7.80
C LEU A 175 9.84 -11.08 8.67
N GLY A 176 10.92 -10.56 8.10
CA GLY A 176 12.13 -10.23 8.86
C GLY A 176 11.88 -9.18 9.95
N ILE A 177 11.19 -8.09 9.62
CA ILE A 177 10.85 -7.03 10.58
C ILE A 177 9.97 -7.58 11.72
N ASN A 178 8.98 -8.40 11.40
CA ASN A 178 8.07 -9.00 12.38
C ASN A 178 8.78 -9.98 13.31
N LEU A 179 9.75 -10.74 12.80
CA LEU A 179 10.60 -11.60 13.63
C LEU A 179 11.45 -10.77 14.60
N VAL A 180 12.07 -9.68 14.13
CA VAL A 180 12.83 -8.78 15.01
C VAL A 180 11.92 -8.15 16.07
N CYS A 181 10.71 -7.73 15.71
CA CYS A 181 9.72 -7.23 16.66
C CYS A 181 9.34 -8.27 17.72
N ALA A 182 9.10 -9.53 17.31
CA ALA A 182 8.71 -10.61 18.22
C ALA A 182 9.80 -10.96 19.25
N PHE A 183 11.06 -10.90 18.85
CA PHE A 183 12.21 -11.20 19.71
C PHE A 183 12.85 -9.98 20.36
N SER A 184 12.31 -8.77 20.14
CA SER A 184 12.95 -7.54 20.62
C SER A 184 13.00 -7.48 22.15
N PRO A 185 14.19 -7.39 22.77
CA PRO A 185 14.28 -7.18 24.22
C PRO A 185 14.09 -5.71 24.60
N TYR A 186 14.38 -4.77 23.68
CA TYR A 186 14.38 -3.33 23.93
C TYR A 186 13.23 -2.62 23.20
N TYR A 187 12.59 -1.67 23.90
CA TYR A 187 11.50 -0.85 23.34
C TYR A 187 11.93 -0.06 22.09
N TRP A 188 13.12 0.57 22.09
CA TRP A 188 13.56 1.42 20.97
C TRP A 188 13.78 0.65 19.68
N ILE A 189 14.25 -0.60 19.76
CA ILE A 189 14.38 -1.48 18.59
C ILE A 189 12.99 -1.81 18.06
N PHE A 190 12.04 -2.14 18.93
CA PHE A 190 10.65 -2.39 18.54
C PHE A 190 10.02 -1.17 17.87
N ALA A 191 10.18 0.03 18.45
CA ALA A 191 9.67 1.28 17.89
C ALA A 191 10.26 1.59 16.50
N LEU A 192 11.57 1.39 16.31
CA LEU A 192 12.24 1.57 15.02
C LEU A 192 11.77 0.54 13.98
N MET A 193 11.59 -0.72 14.39
CA MET A 193 11.05 -1.75 13.50
C MET A 193 9.60 -1.46 13.10
N ARG A 194 8.79 -0.86 13.99
CA ARG A 194 7.43 -0.40 13.65
C ARG A 194 7.44 0.69 12.58
N PHE A 195 8.39 1.62 12.62
CA PHE A 195 8.57 2.62 11.54
C PHE A 195 8.83 1.94 10.18
N PHE A 196 9.79 1.00 10.12
CA PHE A 196 10.08 0.27 8.89
C PHE A 196 8.91 -0.62 8.44
N ASN A 197 8.20 -1.23 9.38
CA ASN A 197 6.99 -2.00 9.08
C ASN A 197 5.96 -1.11 8.35
N GLY A 198 5.74 0.12 8.82
CA GLY A 198 4.87 1.09 8.16
C GLY A 198 5.24 1.37 6.71
N ILE A 199 6.53 1.59 6.43
CA ILE A 199 7.03 1.82 5.07
C ILE A 199 6.74 0.61 4.16
N VAL A 200 7.11 -0.58 4.62
CA VAL A 200 7.07 -1.78 3.77
C VAL A 200 5.63 -2.28 3.59
N ASN A 201 4.83 -2.24 4.65
CA ASN A 201 3.43 -2.66 4.63
C ASN A 201 2.58 -1.80 3.71
N ASP A 202 2.78 -0.47 3.76
CA ASP A 202 2.07 0.44 2.87
C ASP A 202 2.51 0.28 1.40
N CYS A 203 3.79 0.07 1.14
CA CYS A 203 4.29 -0.23 -0.21
C CYS A 203 3.64 -1.50 -0.78
N SER A 204 3.46 -2.52 0.07
CA SER A 204 2.74 -3.76 -0.27
C SER A 204 1.27 -3.49 -0.61
N LEU A 205 0.59 -2.65 0.16
CA LEU A 205 -0.81 -2.24 -0.04
C LEU A 205 -1.00 -1.47 -1.36
N VAL A 206 -0.17 -0.47 -1.64
CA VAL A 206 -0.24 0.32 -2.88
C VAL A 206 -0.03 -0.59 -4.09
N SER A 207 0.88 -1.56 -3.99
CA SER A 207 1.10 -2.54 -5.06
C SER A 207 -0.13 -3.42 -5.30
N CYS A 208 -0.75 -3.93 -4.22
CA CYS A 208 -1.98 -4.73 -4.27
C CYS A 208 -3.14 -3.97 -4.93
N LEU A 209 -3.40 -2.73 -4.48
CA LEU A 209 -4.46 -1.88 -5.04
C LEU A 209 -4.25 -1.64 -6.53
N THR A 210 -3.01 -1.34 -6.93
CA THR A 210 -2.67 -1.11 -8.34
C THR A 210 -2.88 -2.37 -9.17
N ALA A 211 -2.47 -3.54 -8.67
CA ALA A 211 -2.66 -4.81 -9.34
C ALA A 211 -4.14 -5.15 -9.56
N VAL A 212 -4.99 -4.94 -8.54
CA VAL A 212 -6.45 -5.17 -8.64
C VAL A 212 -7.08 -4.27 -9.70
N VAL A 213 -6.71 -2.98 -9.74
CA VAL A 213 -7.25 -2.03 -10.74
C VAL A 213 -6.81 -2.39 -12.17
N GLU A 214 -5.57 -2.88 -12.33
CA GLU A 214 -5.04 -3.28 -13.64
C GLU A 214 -5.52 -4.64 -14.12
N LEU A 215 -5.99 -5.50 -13.21
CA LEU A 215 -6.53 -6.82 -13.53
C LEU A 215 -7.83 -6.73 -14.32
N PHE A 216 -8.63 -5.68 -14.13
CA PHE A 216 -9.96 -5.55 -14.73
C PHE A 216 -10.05 -4.46 -15.82
N PRO A 217 -10.90 -4.67 -16.85
CA PRO A 217 -11.20 -3.66 -17.84
C PRO A 217 -11.95 -2.47 -17.22
N LYS A 218 -11.81 -1.29 -17.82
CA LYS A 218 -12.32 0.00 -17.31
C LYS A 218 -13.78 -0.04 -16.83
N GLU A 219 -14.64 -0.76 -17.53
CA GLU A 219 -16.09 -0.86 -17.25
C GLU A 219 -16.39 -1.52 -15.90
N ASN A 220 -15.58 -2.50 -15.48
CA ASN A 220 -15.80 -3.28 -14.27
C ASN A 220 -14.92 -2.85 -13.09
N ARG A 221 -14.00 -1.90 -13.29
CA ARG A 221 -13.06 -1.45 -12.25
C ARG A 221 -13.77 -0.92 -11.00
N LEU A 222 -14.83 -0.12 -11.17
CA LEU A 222 -15.54 0.46 -10.04
C LEU A 222 -16.19 -0.63 -9.16
N LEU A 223 -16.87 -1.59 -9.79
CA LEU A 223 -17.52 -2.70 -9.10
C LEU A 223 -16.48 -3.58 -8.38
N MET A 224 -15.39 -3.94 -9.07
CA MET A 224 -14.35 -4.81 -8.49
C MET A 224 -13.59 -4.12 -7.36
N ASN A 225 -13.33 -2.81 -7.48
CA ASN A 225 -12.77 -2.03 -6.39
C ASN A 225 -13.73 -1.96 -5.18
N GLY A 226 -15.03 -1.79 -5.43
CA GLY A 226 -16.05 -1.85 -4.37
C GLY A 226 -16.10 -3.21 -3.66
N ILE A 227 -16.00 -4.31 -4.40
CA ILE A 227 -15.90 -5.67 -3.83
C ILE A 227 -14.62 -5.80 -3.00
N PHE A 228 -13.49 -5.33 -3.52
CA PHE A 228 -12.21 -5.36 -2.80
C PHE A 228 -12.29 -4.57 -1.48
N SER A 229 -12.86 -3.37 -1.48
CA SER A 229 -13.10 -2.58 -0.27
C SER A 229 -14.04 -3.27 0.71
N PHE A 230 -15.09 -3.93 0.23
CA PHE A 230 -16.00 -4.69 1.10
C PHE A 230 -15.29 -5.89 1.75
N VAL A 231 -14.47 -6.61 0.98
CA VAL A 231 -13.66 -7.73 1.50
C VAL A 231 -12.63 -7.22 2.51
N TRP A 232 -11.98 -6.09 2.26
CA TRP A 232 -11.08 -5.45 3.22
C TRP A 232 -11.78 -5.21 4.57
N SER A 233 -12.99 -4.64 4.55
CA SER A 233 -13.76 -4.41 5.78
C SER A 233 -14.14 -5.71 6.50
N LEU A 234 -14.54 -6.75 5.78
CA LEU A 234 -14.81 -8.07 6.35
C LEU A 234 -13.59 -8.69 7.02
N LEU A 235 -12.43 -8.57 6.38
CA LEU A 235 -11.17 -9.16 6.87
C LEU A 235 -10.61 -8.46 8.11
N ASN A 236 -11.08 -7.27 8.47
CA ASN A 236 -10.72 -6.61 9.74
C ASN A 236 -11.16 -7.40 10.99
N VAL A 237 -12.08 -8.35 10.85
CA VAL A 237 -12.47 -9.24 11.96
C VAL A 237 -11.36 -10.24 12.32
N VAL A 238 -10.47 -10.58 11.37
CA VAL A 238 -9.38 -11.55 11.56
C VAL A 238 -8.41 -11.16 12.68
N PRO A 239 -7.81 -9.95 12.69
CA PRO A 239 -6.88 -9.56 13.76
C PRO A 239 -7.54 -9.56 15.15
N GLY A 240 -8.81 -9.13 15.25
CA GLY A 240 -9.56 -9.16 16.52
C GLY A 240 -9.83 -10.59 17.00
N SER A 241 -10.17 -11.47 16.07
CA SER A 241 -10.42 -12.89 16.36
C SER A 241 -9.12 -13.59 16.80
N ALA A 242 -8.00 -13.32 16.12
CA ALA A 242 -6.69 -13.81 16.51
C ALA A 242 -6.28 -13.31 17.90
N ALA A 243 -6.49 -12.02 18.19
CA ALA A 243 -6.23 -11.42 19.50
C ALA A 243 -7.07 -12.07 20.62
N TYR A 244 -8.34 -12.37 20.35
CA TYR A 244 -9.21 -13.04 21.31
C TYR A 244 -8.77 -14.48 21.59
N LEU A 245 -8.42 -15.24 20.56
CA LEU A 245 -7.96 -16.63 20.69
C LEU A 245 -6.59 -16.76 21.36
N LEU A 246 -5.70 -15.79 21.12
CA LEU A 246 -4.32 -15.80 21.63
C LEU A 246 -4.14 -14.97 22.91
N LYS A 247 -5.22 -14.45 23.50
CA LYS A 247 -5.19 -13.54 24.67
C LYS A 247 -4.41 -14.10 25.87
N ASP A 248 -4.42 -15.43 26.05
CA ASP A 248 -3.84 -16.10 27.21
C ASP A 248 -2.36 -16.49 27.00
N TYR A 249 -1.85 -16.38 25.76
CA TYR A 249 -0.47 -16.70 25.37
C TYR A 249 0.44 -15.47 25.26
N GLY A 250 -0.07 -14.29 25.61
CA GLY A 250 0.68 -13.04 25.61
C GLY A 250 0.84 -12.39 24.24
N TRP A 251 1.46 -11.21 24.21
CA TRP A 251 1.63 -10.42 22.99
C TRP A 251 2.58 -11.09 21.98
N THR A 252 3.53 -11.90 22.45
CA THR A 252 4.48 -12.62 21.60
C THR A 252 3.79 -13.66 20.71
N ALA A 253 2.73 -14.31 21.20
CA ALA A 253 1.95 -15.25 20.40
C ALA A 253 1.27 -14.56 19.20
N LEU A 254 0.75 -13.35 19.40
CA LEU A 254 0.22 -12.52 18.32
C LEU A 254 1.31 -12.07 17.34
N ALA A 255 2.53 -11.82 17.83
CA ALA A 255 3.67 -11.47 16.99
C ALA A 255 4.09 -12.65 16.10
N PHE A 256 4.12 -13.87 16.65
CA PHE A 256 4.38 -15.09 15.86
C PHE A 256 3.25 -15.40 14.87
N PHE A 257 1.99 -15.18 15.25
CA PHE A 257 0.86 -15.29 14.33
C PHE A 257 1.02 -14.34 13.14
N ASN A 258 1.44 -13.09 13.38
CA ASN A 258 1.77 -12.14 12.31
C ASN A 258 2.92 -12.63 11.42
N CYS A 259 3.98 -13.19 12.00
CA CYS A 259 5.08 -13.79 11.23
C CYS A 259 4.59 -14.94 10.33
N GLY A 260 3.75 -15.82 10.87
CA GLY A 260 3.15 -16.93 10.13
C GLY A 260 2.29 -16.46 8.95
N LEU A 261 1.49 -15.42 9.15
CA LEU A 261 0.73 -14.80 8.06
C LEU A 261 1.64 -14.19 6.99
N SER A 262 2.71 -13.49 7.39
CA SER A 262 3.68 -12.95 6.42
C SER A 262 4.30 -14.04 5.55
N ALA A 263 4.51 -15.26 6.05
CA ALA A 263 5.06 -16.39 5.27
C ALA A 263 4.14 -16.87 4.12
N PHE A 264 2.90 -16.38 4.04
CA PHE A 264 1.98 -16.66 2.93
C PHE A 264 2.51 -16.20 1.56
N PHE A 265 3.53 -15.32 1.52
CA PHE A 265 4.19 -14.92 0.28
C PHE A 265 4.70 -16.11 -0.57
N ILE A 266 4.99 -17.26 0.07
CA ILE A 266 5.42 -18.48 -0.64
C ILE A 266 4.34 -18.95 -1.62
N ILE A 267 3.07 -18.87 -1.22
CA ILE A 267 1.93 -19.22 -2.07
C ILE A 267 1.76 -18.14 -3.17
N GLU A 268 1.89 -16.87 -2.82
CA GLU A 268 1.80 -15.75 -3.77
C GLU A 268 2.84 -15.86 -4.90
N ILE A 269 4.07 -16.29 -4.61
CA ILE A 269 5.11 -16.50 -5.63
C ILE A 269 4.63 -17.46 -6.73
N LEU A 270 3.94 -18.54 -6.37
CA LEU A 270 3.56 -19.63 -7.26
C LEU A 270 2.29 -19.33 -8.08
N PHE A 271 1.31 -18.68 -7.47
CA PHE A 271 -0.03 -18.52 -8.04
C PHE A 271 -0.32 -17.12 -8.59
N LEU A 272 0.31 -16.08 -8.04
CA LEU A 272 0.09 -14.70 -8.47
C LEU A 272 0.74 -14.47 -9.82
N GLU A 273 0.08 -13.78 -10.73
CA GLU A 273 0.66 -13.37 -12.01
C GLU A 273 0.96 -11.87 -12.02
N GLU A 274 1.93 -11.47 -12.84
CA GLU A 274 2.23 -10.05 -13.03
C GLU A 274 1.13 -9.35 -13.85
N SER A 275 0.97 -8.04 -13.63
CA SER A 275 0.04 -7.23 -14.39
C SER A 275 0.32 -7.29 -15.90
N ILE A 276 -0.67 -7.75 -16.66
CA ILE A 276 -0.65 -7.78 -18.13
C ILE A 276 -0.38 -6.37 -18.68
N ARG A 277 -1.00 -5.35 -18.07
CA ARG A 277 -0.83 -3.95 -18.48
C ARG A 277 0.61 -3.48 -18.29
N TRP A 278 1.20 -3.78 -17.13
CA TRP A 278 2.60 -3.44 -16.85
C TRP A 278 3.55 -4.06 -17.87
N LEU A 279 3.33 -5.35 -18.18
CA LEU A 279 4.16 -6.11 -19.12
C LEU A 279 4.14 -5.52 -20.53
N PHE A 280 2.96 -5.09 -21.01
CA PHE A 280 2.84 -4.45 -22.31
C PHE A 280 3.48 -3.07 -22.35
N VAL A 281 3.31 -2.25 -21.32
CA VAL A 281 3.95 -0.92 -21.25
C VAL A 281 5.47 -1.04 -21.19
N HIS A 282 6.01 -2.05 -20.52
CA HIS A 282 7.46 -2.28 -20.44
C HIS A 282 8.02 -3.12 -21.61
N GLY A 283 7.20 -3.41 -22.64
CA GLY A 283 7.60 -4.18 -23.83
C GLY A 283 8.04 -5.63 -23.54
N LYS A 284 7.64 -6.20 -22.40
CA LYS A 284 7.96 -7.58 -22.00
C LYS A 284 7.02 -8.59 -22.66
N MET A 285 7.01 -8.61 -24.00
CA MET A 285 6.04 -9.36 -24.81
C MET A 285 6.03 -10.86 -24.53
N GLU A 286 7.19 -11.48 -24.33
CA GLU A 286 7.29 -12.92 -24.01
C GLU A 286 6.65 -13.26 -22.65
N GLN A 287 6.82 -12.40 -21.65
CA GLN A 287 6.18 -12.58 -20.35
C GLN A 287 4.67 -12.32 -20.45
N ALA A 288 4.26 -11.28 -21.17
CA ALA A 288 2.85 -10.99 -21.42
C ALA A 288 2.16 -12.18 -22.12
N LYS A 289 2.82 -12.78 -23.11
CA LYS A 289 2.34 -13.96 -23.84
C LYS A 289 2.13 -15.16 -22.92
N LYS A 290 3.05 -15.42 -21.98
CA LYS A 290 2.94 -16.51 -21.00
C LYS A 290 1.74 -16.31 -20.07
N VAL A 291 1.59 -15.12 -19.51
CA VAL A 291 0.46 -14.78 -18.62
C VAL A 291 -0.86 -14.90 -19.38
N LEU A 292 -0.94 -14.34 -20.59
CA LEU A 292 -2.13 -14.43 -21.46
C LEU A 292 -2.48 -15.87 -21.83
N LYS A 293 -1.50 -16.71 -22.13
CA LYS A 293 -1.73 -18.14 -22.42
C LYS A 293 -2.30 -18.87 -21.21
N ARG A 294 -1.77 -18.60 -20.01
CA ARG A 294 -2.29 -19.19 -18.76
C ARG A 294 -3.71 -18.71 -18.47
N ALA A 295 -3.98 -17.41 -18.64
CA ALA A 295 -5.29 -16.83 -18.45
C ALA A 295 -6.33 -17.36 -19.47
N ALA A 296 -5.95 -17.47 -20.75
CA ALA A 296 -6.78 -18.04 -21.80
C ALA A 296 -7.11 -19.52 -21.52
N HIS A 297 -6.11 -20.30 -21.07
CA HIS A 297 -6.32 -21.70 -20.69
C HIS A 297 -7.30 -21.84 -19.51
N GLN A 298 -7.13 -21.06 -18.45
CA GLN A 298 -8.03 -21.08 -17.29
C GLN A 298 -9.45 -20.59 -17.62
N ASN A 299 -9.57 -19.62 -18.54
CA ASN A 299 -10.85 -19.08 -18.97
C ASN A 299 -11.49 -19.89 -20.12
N LYS A 300 -10.85 -20.96 -20.61
CA LYS A 300 -11.28 -21.78 -21.76
C LYS A 300 -11.50 -20.96 -23.05
N ILE A 301 -10.61 -19.99 -23.30
CA ILE A 301 -10.64 -19.12 -24.47
C ILE A 301 -9.55 -19.55 -25.47
N ASN A 302 -9.84 -19.47 -26.77
CA ASN A 302 -8.83 -19.74 -27.80
C ASN A 302 -7.75 -18.65 -27.80
N PHE A 303 -6.55 -19.02 -27.35
CA PHE A 303 -5.40 -18.12 -27.24
C PHE A 303 -4.93 -17.59 -28.60
N ASP A 304 -4.91 -18.41 -29.65
CA ASP A 304 -4.38 -18.01 -30.96
C ASP A 304 -5.25 -16.94 -31.62
N HIS A 305 -6.57 -17.07 -31.48
CA HIS A 305 -7.52 -16.05 -31.93
C HIS A 305 -7.35 -14.73 -31.15
N LEU A 306 -7.20 -14.80 -29.83
CA LEU A 306 -6.99 -13.63 -28.98
C LEU A 306 -5.68 -12.91 -29.34
N TRP A 307 -4.59 -13.66 -29.50
CA TRP A 307 -3.26 -13.11 -29.79
C TRP A 307 -3.20 -12.47 -31.17
N LYS A 308 -3.73 -13.13 -32.19
CA LYS A 308 -3.70 -12.61 -33.56
C LYS A 308 -4.52 -11.32 -33.71
N ASN A 309 -5.77 -11.33 -33.27
CA ASN A 309 -6.72 -10.26 -33.59
C ASN A 309 -6.63 -9.03 -32.67
N TYR A 310 -6.11 -9.18 -31.46
CA TYR A 310 -6.10 -8.08 -30.48
C TYR A 310 -4.70 -7.66 -30.05
N VAL A 311 -3.68 -8.50 -30.25
CA VAL A 311 -2.29 -8.14 -29.91
C VAL A 311 -1.49 -7.89 -31.19
N MET A 312 -1.56 -8.79 -32.18
CA MET A 312 -0.81 -8.65 -33.42
C MET A 312 -1.34 -7.55 -34.34
N ASP A 313 -2.67 -7.38 -34.41
CA ASP A 313 -3.27 -6.27 -35.19
C ASP A 313 -2.87 -4.90 -34.62
N CYS A 314 -2.84 -4.74 -33.29
CA CYS A 314 -2.34 -3.51 -32.65
C CYS A 314 -0.85 -3.26 -32.96
N CYS A 315 -0.07 -4.33 -33.12
CA CYS A 315 1.31 -4.27 -33.52
C CYS A 315 1.49 -3.84 -34.99
N ILE A 316 0.60 -4.30 -35.88
CA ILE A 316 0.59 -3.99 -37.31
C ILE A 316 0.14 -2.54 -37.54
N ASP A 317 -0.96 -2.10 -36.91
CA ASP A 317 -1.46 -0.73 -37.01
C ASP A 317 -0.39 0.30 -36.61
N LYS A 318 0.43 -0.02 -35.59
CA LYS A 318 1.56 0.83 -35.20
C LYS A 318 2.69 0.85 -36.22
N ASN A 319 3.03 -0.28 -36.84
CA ASN A 319 4.06 -0.29 -37.88
C ASN A 319 3.60 0.47 -39.13
N ILE A 320 2.32 0.37 -39.51
CA ILE A 320 1.76 1.12 -40.64
C ILE A 320 1.76 2.63 -40.34
N ASN A 321 1.25 3.06 -39.18
CA ASN A 321 1.25 4.48 -38.81
C ASN A 321 2.67 5.05 -38.68
N LYS A 322 3.63 4.27 -38.17
CA LYS A 322 5.03 4.69 -38.03
C LYS A 322 5.77 4.76 -39.37
N ASN A 323 5.37 3.93 -40.34
CA ASN A 323 5.86 4.02 -41.72
C ASN A 323 5.24 5.23 -42.45
N ASN A 324 3.97 5.56 -42.17
CA ASN A 324 3.29 6.73 -42.73
C ASN A 324 3.76 8.05 -42.08
N GLU A 325 4.30 8.02 -40.85
CA GLU A 325 4.94 9.17 -40.19
C GLU A 325 6.36 9.48 -40.72
N CYS A 326 6.93 8.67 -41.61
CA CYS A 326 8.24 8.93 -42.25
C CYS A 326 8.15 9.33 -43.73
N THR A 327 6.96 9.54 -44.29
CA THR A 327 6.75 10.05 -45.66
C THR A 327 6.00 11.38 -45.64
N VAL A 328 6.56 12.37 -44.94
CA VAL A 328 6.28 13.79 -45.24
C VAL A 328 7.61 14.51 -45.39
N SER A 329 8.25 14.31 -46.54
CA SER A 329 9.13 15.32 -47.11
C SER A 329 9.18 15.18 -48.64
N ASN A 330 8.81 16.30 -49.28
CA ASN A 330 9.17 16.77 -50.61
C ASN A 330 8.61 16.08 -51.85
N SER A 331 7.61 16.75 -52.44
CA SER A 331 7.70 17.15 -53.85
C SER A 331 6.80 18.37 -54.11
N THR A 332 7.35 19.57 -53.95
CA THR A 332 6.94 20.74 -54.74
C THR A 332 7.91 20.88 -55.90
N SER A 333 7.44 20.65 -57.12
CA SER A 333 8.02 21.23 -58.32
C SER A 333 6.95 21.30 -59.42
N ASN A 334 6.51 22.54 -59.67
CA ASN A 334 6.08 23.17 -60.92
C ASN A 334 5.50 22.33 -62.07
N GLY A 335 4.42 22.86 -62.65
CA GLY A 335 4.28 22.95 -64.11
C GLY A 335 2.97 22.42 -64.70
N ASP A 336 2.10 23.38 -65.03
CA ASP A 336 1.23 23.42 -66.23
C ASP A 336 -0.08 22.61 -66.34
N ALA A 337 -1.16 23.42 -66.39
CA ALA A 337 -2.20 23.48 -67.43
C ALA A 337 -3.46 22.58 -67.38
N VAL A 338 -4.63 23.29 -67.32
CA VAL A 338 -5.86 23.09 -68.16
C VAL A 338 -6.78 21.91 -67.75
N GLN A 339 -8.12 21.97 -67.60
CA GLN A 339 -9.21 22.93 -67.83
C GLN A 339 -10.52 22.40 -67.16
N HIS A 340 -11.45 23.31 -66.82
CA HIS A 340 -12.95 23.23 -66.78
C HIS A 340 -13.69 22.00 -66.18
N SER A 341 -14.85 22.04 -65.50
CA SER A 341 -15.86 23.08 -65.21
C SER A 341 -16.98 22.49 -64.32
N ASN A 342 -17.38 23.27 -63.30
CA ASN A 342 -18.74 23.60 -62.77
C ASN A 342 -19.78 22.57 -62.25
N SER A 343 -20.54 23.13 -61.26
CA SER A 343 -21.88 22.87 -60.67
C SER A 343 -21.98 21.84 -59.52
N ASP A 344 -22.67 22.08 -58.39
CA ASP A 344 -23.46 23.20 -57.85
C ASP A 344 -23.55 23.02 -56.30
N ALA A 345 -23.32 24.10 -55.53
CA ALA A 345 -24.27 24.81 -54.66
C ALA A 345 -24.70 24.14 -53.33
N GLY A 346 -24.47 24.85 -52.21
CA GLY A 346 -25.08 24.53 -50.91
C GLY A 346 -24.44 25.20 -49.69
N ASN A 347 -24.62 26.53 -49.57
CA ASN A 347 -24.23 27.40 -48.45
C ASN A 347 -24.56 26.87 -47.04
N ASN A 348 -23.65 27.07 -46.07
CA ASN A 348 -23.79 28.18 -45.11
C ASN A 348 -22.55 28.39 -44.22
N GLN A 349 -22.29 29.69 -44.01
CA GLN A 349 -21.11 30.35 -43.46
C GLN A 349 -21.02 30.26 -41.92
N LEU A 350 -19.80 30.30 -41.36
CA LEU A 350 -19.30 31.49 -40.63
C LEU A 350 -17.79 31.42 -40.28
N GLN A 351 -17.10 32.53 -40.58
CA GLN A 351 -15.70 32.93 -40.38
C GLN A 351 -15.13 32.79 -38.94
N GLN A 352 -13.92 32.20 -38.77
CA GLN A 352 -12.60 32.80 -38.38
C GLN A 352 -12.37 33.18 -36.88
N PRO A 353 -11.13 33.33 -36.33
CA PRO A 353 -9.79 33.26 -36.95
C PRO A 353 -8.72 32.39 -36.21
N ILE A 354 -7.58 32.25 -36.88
CA ILE A 354 -6.26 31.79 -36.41
C ILE A 354 -5.68 32.82 -35.42
N ASP A 355 -5.08 32.40 -34.27
CA ASP A 355 -3.65 32.68 -34.01
C ASP A 355 -3.04 32.03 -32.75
N THR A 356 -1.76 31.71 -32.90
CA THR A 356 -0.69 31.57 -31.90
C THR A 356 -0.74 30.45 -30.83
N THR A 357 0.25 29.56 -30.94
CA THR A 357 0.86 28.82 -29.83
C THR A 357 1.45 29.78 -28.78
N PRO A 358 1.68 29.30 -27.55
CA PRO A 358 3.09 29.30 -27.13
C PRO A 358 3.53 28.06 -26.35
N GLN A 359 4.70 27.56 -26.77
CA GLN A 359 5.85 27.23 -25.94
C GLN A 359 5.65 26.50 -24.60
N LYS A 360 6.13 25.25 -24.63
CA LYS A 360 6.66 24.43 -23.54
C LYS A 360 7.49 25.25 -22.52
N LYS A 361 7.00 25.39 -21.28
CA LYS A 361 7.83 25.70 -20.09
C LYS A 361 7.96 24.46 -19.22
N SER A 362 9.21 24.06 -19.01
CA SER A 362 9.63 23.07 -18.02
C SER A 362 9.30 23.63 -16.62
N GLY A 363 8.22 23.14 -16.01
CA GLY A 363 7.82 23.44 -14.63
C GLY A 363 8.01 22.20 -13.78
N GLY A 364 8.64 22.35 -12.62
CA GLY A 364 8.99 21.26 -11.71
C GLY A 364 7.81 20.38 -11.30
N VAL A 365 8.11 19.13 -10.95
CA VAL A 365 7.18 18.06 -10.54
C VAL A 365 6.08 18.52 -9.56
N TRP A 366 6.38 19.51 -8.72
CA TRP A 366 5.43 20.10 -7.76
C TRP A 366 4.30 20.94 -8.39
N LEU A 367 4.54 21.59 -9.53
CA LEU A 367 3.50 22.35 -10.25
C LEU A 367 2.48 21.40 -10.90
N GLN A 368 2.95 20.26 -11.42
CA GLN A 368 2.10 19.24 -12.05
C GLN A 368 1.16 18.53 -11.06
N LEU A 369 1.57 18.36 -9.80
CA LEU A 369 0.73 17.81 -8.74
C LEU A 369 -0.48 18.72 -8.42
N SER A 370 -0.28 20.05 -8.45
CA SER A 370 -1.37 21.01 -8.19
C SER A 370 -2.41 21.01 -9.32
N ASP A 371 -2.00 20.69 -10.55
CA ASP A 371 -2.89 20.64 -11.71
C ASP A 371 -3.81 19.41 -11.70
N ILE A 372 -3.41 18.32 -11.04
CA ILE A 372 -4.24 17.12 -10.86
C ILE A 372 -5.53 17.45 -10.06
N PHE A 373 -5.43 18.35 -9.08
CA PHE A 373 -6.56 18.76 -8.23
C PHE A 373 -7.47 19.81 -8.87
N LYS A 374 -7.10 20.39 -10.03
CA LYS A 374 -7.94 21.33 -10.76
C LYS A 374 -9.12 20.64 -11.45
N MET A 375 -9.04 19.32 -11.68
CA MET A 375 -10.14 18.57 -12.28
C MET A 375 -11.24 18.25 -11.24
N PRO A 376 -12.46 18.77 -11.42
CA PRO A 376 -13.53 18.63 -10.42
C PRO A 376 -13.97 17.17 -10.21
N TYR A 377 -13.79 16.30 -11.20
CA TYR A 377 -14.07 14.88 -11.11
C TYR A 377 -13.07 14.14 -10.20
N LEU A 378 -11.77 14.36 -10.39
CA LEU A 378 -10.72 13.73 -9.60
C LEU A 378 -10.79 14.17 -8.13
N ARG A 379 -11.08 15.45 -7.87
CA ARG A 379 -11.30 15.96 -6.51
C ARG A 379 -12.44 15.26 -5.79
N LYS A 380 -13.58 15.01 -6.44
CA LYS A 380 -14.71 14.27 -5.84
C LYS A 380 -14.33 12.84 -5.50
N ILE A 381 -13.60 12.17 -6.39
CA ILE A 381 -13.13 10.80 -6.15
C ILE A 381 -12.12 10.76 -5.01
N SER A 382 -11.14 11.67 -4.99
CA SER A 382 -10.17 11.75 -3.89
C SER A 382 -10.86 12.03 -2.55
N ILE A 383 -11.85 12.92 -2.50
CA ILE A 383 -12.62 13.20 -1.28
C ILE A 383 -13.41 11.98 -0.83
N ILE A 384 -14.09 11.27 -1.76
CA ILE A 384 -14.83 10.05 -1.43
C ILE A 384 -13.87 8.97 -0.93
N VAL A 385 -12.72 8.79 -1.58
CA VAL A 385 -11.70 7.82 -1.15
C VAL A 385 -11.15 8.18 0.23
N ILE A 386 -10.91 9.45 0.54
CA ILE A 386 -10.46 9.92 1.86
C ILE A 386 -11.54 9.73 2.93
N ILE A 387 -12.82 9.89 2.60
CA ILE A 387 -13.94 9.71 3.54
C ILE A 387 -14.25 8.22 3.78
N VAL A 388 -13.96 7.36 2.80
CA VAL A 388 -14.19 5.90 2.88
C VAL A 388 -13.03 5.15 3.54
N TRP A 389 -11.82 5.72 3.51
CA TRP A 389 -10.66 5.27 4.29
C TRP A 389 -10.81 5.69 5.76
#